data_AF-A0A6A5AT68-F1
#
_entry.id   AF-A0A6A5AT68-F1
#
_cell.length_a   1.000
_cell.length_b   1.000
_cell.length_c   1.000
_cell.angle_alpha   90.00
_cell.angle_beta   90.00
_cell.angle_gamma   90.00
#
_symmetry.space_group_name_H-M   'P 1'
#
loop_
_entity.id
_entity.type
_entity.pdbx_description
1 polymer ?
#
loop_
_entity_poly.entity_id
_entity_poly.type
_entity_poly.pdbx_seq_one_letter_code
_entity_poly.pdbx_strand_id
1 'polypeptide(L)'
;MALNDGGFAHLFLVLSWNLMCRSKSTETVRFDHMTCEDDSIGFTFFKTKTNQEGTKNKDPKHCYSNPFKPATCLFVALGLYLSCNSRMSPTSLFPGSNQKDRFGKSLAALVCGGSSKAKKDIGTHSIRKGAATFVSSGSTGGPSIISVCLRCGWSLGNVMERYFRYEAAGDQFTGRCVAGLSLNSADFAVLPPHFSGGNDLVVGQAVQIMFPSLCSEIHLVPILQLILASLVYHRIFLIGSLPPHHALLSTSLFTNPGNKFASLTTIVISGSTSAYLRASGIPPYVEMYRKLEKNEVILTSMPAKILDGVRSIVEDHGVAAGNITRSVLESSIASALSSIQQSNSAMSPAQQLQIDSQPLVYEPFHWGGKFHKLPENFVFPSVDAATAWKLWWRGNIREKVLPYRKIDTRDLATRAARNMFYEWKFVLEKLTDHFVSVSGRNMALNPSEQEVSTSFDTARGLFDQFSGETSAKRVRRDGQLKITTLVRLLRQLEPSKTPRVFKKRKRSEQRAGSQ
;
A
#
# COMPACT_ATOMS: atom_id res chain seq x y z
N MET A 1 9.60 6.46 -1.10
CA MET A 1 9.55 5.60 -2.31
C MET A 1 10.85 5.59 -3.14
N ALA A 2 11.84 6.45 -2.86
CA ALA A 2 13.09 6.52 -3.65
C ALA A 2 14.10 5.37 -3.42
N LEU A 3 14.01 4.62 -2.32
CA LEU A 3 14.93 3.52 -2.02
C LEU A 3 14.41 2.20 -2.58
N ASN A 4 15.31 1.41 -3.20
CA ASN A 4 15.00 0.07 -3.69
C ASN A 4 15.14 -1.01 -2.58
N ASP A 5 14.40 -0.82 -1.49
CA ASP A 5 14.40 -1.67 -0.30
C ASP A 5 13.06 -2.38 -0.03
N GLY A 6 12.23 -2.49 -1.07
CA GLY A 6 10.94 -3.18 -1.02
C GLY A 6 9.91 -2.44 -0.17
N GLY A 7 10.00 -1.11 -0.07
CA GLY A 7 9.07 -0.28 0.70
C GLY A 7 9.39 -0.16 2.18
N PHE A 8 10.46 -0.82 2.67
CA PHE A 8 10.78 -0.87 4.11
C PHE A 8 10.93 0.52 4.73
N ALA A 9 11.82 1.36 4.20
CA ALA A 9 12.06 2.67 4.81
C ALA A 9 10.83 3.59 4.74
N HIS A 10 10.04 3.46 3.68
CA HIS A 10 8.81 4.23 3.50
C HIS A 10 7.75 3.84 4.53
N LEU A 11 7.44 2.54 4.64
CA LEU A 11 6.49 2.05 5.65
C LEU A 11 6.97 2.35 7.07
N PHE A 12 8.26 2.12 7.38
CA PHE A 12 8.78 2.37 8.72
C PHE A 12 8.60 3.83 9.12
N LEU A 13 8.87 4.78 8.21
CA LEU A 13 8.65 6.21 8.45
C LEU A 13 7.16 6.52 8.65
N VAL A 14 6.30 6.11 7.71
CA VAL A 14 4.86 6.41 7.74
C VAL A 14 4.18 5.79 8.95
N LEU A 15 4.55 4.56 9.31
CA LEU A 15 4.03 3.87 10.48
C LEU A 15 4.54 4.49 11.79
N SER A 16 5.83 4.83 11.89
CA SER A 16 6.35 5.57 13.05
C SER A 16 5.63 6.91 13.26
N TRP A 17 5.33 7.62 12.17
CA TRP A 17 4.59 8.89 12.19
C TRP A 17 3.16 8.69 12.68
N ASN A 18 2.39 7.82 12.03
CA ASN A 18 0.99 7.59 12.35
C ASN A 18 0.78 7.00 13.76
N LEU A 19 1.67 6.11 14.21
CA LEU A 19 1.63 5.57 15.58
C LEU A 19 2.11 6.57 16.64
N MET A 20 2.78 7.65 16.23
CA MET A 20 3.42 8.61 17.14
C MET A 20 4.29 7.90 18.18
N CYS A 21 4.97 6.83 17.78
CA CYS A 21 5.71 5.95 18.68
C CYS A 21 7.21 6.03 18.43
N ARG A 22 8.01 5.44 19.32
CA ARG A 22 9.46 5.37 19.10
C ARG A 22 9.75 4.36 18.00
N SER A 23 10.84 4.57 17.28
CA SER A 23 11.34 3.58 16.32
C SER A 23 11.62 2.21 16.94
N LYS A 24 11.95 2.14 18.24
CA LYS A 24 12.04 0.87 18.99
C LYS A 24 10.68 0.16 19.07
N SER A 25 9.59 0.90 19.24
CA SER A 25 8.23 0.35 19.23
C SER A 25 7.79 -0.02 17.81
N THR A 26 8.14 0.80 16.81
CA THR A 26 7.86 0.52 15.40
C THR A 26 8.53 -0.77 14.94
N GLU A 27 9.80 -1.03 15.29
CA GLU A 27 10.47 -2.28 14.90
C GLU A 27 9.88 -3.53 15.55
N THR A 28 9.18 -3.39 16.68
CA THR A 28 8.54 -4.50 17.40
C THR A 28 7.08 -4.71 17.00
N VAL A 29 6.57 -4.02 15.97
CA VAL A 29 5.20 -4.24 15.49
C VAL A 29 5.08 -5.66 14.94
N ARG A 30 4.06 -6.36 15.40
CA ARG A 30 3.68 -7.71 14.98
C ARG A 30 2.31 -7.67 14.31
N PHE A 31 2.01 -8.67 13.50
CA PHE A 31 0.69 -8.83 12.91
C PHE A 31 -0.40 -9.06 13.98
N ASP A 32 -0.06 -9.73 15.08
CA ASP A 32 -0.94 -9.93 16.24
C ASP A 32 -1.30 -8.62 16.97
N HIS A 33 -0.60 -7.51 16.67
CA HIS A 33 -0.94 -6.19 17.22
C HIS A 33 -2.00 -5.47 16.41
N MET A 34 -2.33 -5.97 15.21
CA MET A 34 -3.19 -5.27 14.25
C MET A 34 -4.63 -5.77 14.35
N THR A 35 -5.57 -4.83 14.46
CA THR A 35 -7.01 -5.11 14.41
C THR A 35 -7.67 -4.23 13.35
N CYS A 36 -8.71 -4.75 12.70
CA CYS A 36 -9.55 -3.96 11.81
C CYS A 36 -10.64 -3.30 12.67
N GLU A 37 -10.64 -1.97 12.71
CA GLU A 37 -11.54 -1.15 13.54
C GLU A 37 -12.39 -0.29 12.60
N ASP A 38 -13.34 -0.94 11.91
CA ASP A 38 -14.14 -0.39 10.80
C ASP A 38 -13.28 0.35 9.75
N ASP A 39 -13.18 1.67 9.89
CA ASP A 39 -12.52 2.57 8.94
C ASP A 39 -11.03 2.83 9.24
N SER A 40 -10.48 2.14 10.25
CA SER A 40 -9.10 2.30 10.69
C SER A 40 -8.42 0.96 10.99
N ILE A 41 -7.09 1.00 11.09
CA ILE A 41 -6.28 -0.12 11.59
C ILE A 41 -5.86 0.23 13.02
N GLY A 42 -6.32 -0.57 13.99
CA GLY A 42 -5.90 -0.48 15.37
C GLY A 42 -4.54 -1.15 15.59
N PHE A 43 -3.65 -0.50 16.34
CA PHE A 43 -2.37 -1.09 16.78
C PHE A 43 -2.26 -1.12 18.29
N THR A 44 -2.28 -2.32 18.87
CA THR A 44 -2.27 -2.52 20.32
C THR A 44 -0.92 -3.06 20.78
N PHE A 45 -0.22 -2.30 21.64
CA PHE A 45 1.09 -2.67 22.15
C PHE A 45 0.99 -3.26 23.56
N PHE A 46 1.56 -4.45 23.76
CA PHE A 46 1.67 -5.07 25.07
C PHE A 46 2.70 -4.40 25.99
N LYS A 47 3.73 -3.75 25.42
CA LYS A 47 4.73 -2.99 26.17
C LYS A 47 4.96 -1.63 25.55
N THR A 48 4.91 -0.58 26.37
CA THR A 48 5.20 0.80 25.95
C THR A 48 6.17 1.45 26.94
N LYS A 49 6.63 2.69 26.68
CA LYS A 49 7.54 3.37 27.63
C LYS A 49 6.95 3.47 29.02
N THR A 50 5.67 3.84 29.08
CA THR A 50 4.93 4.12 30.31
C THR A 50 4.23 2.88 30.86
N ASN A 51 4.36 1.74 30.16
CA ASN A 51 3.88 0.42 30.54
C ASN A 51 4.95 -0.63 30.18
N GLN A 52 6.11 -0.59 30.85
CA GLN A 52 7.21 -1.52 30.56
C GLN A 52 6.92 -2.95 30.99
N GLU A 53 6.12 -3.10 32.06
CA GLU A 53 5.67 -4.38 32.58
C GLU A 53 4.54 -4.99 31.76
N GLY A 54 3.81 -4.18 30.99
CA GLY A 54 2.68 -4.62 30.18
C GLY A 54 1.41 -4.92 30.97
N THR A 55 1.32 -4.40 32.18
CA THR A 55 0.25 -4.64 33.16
C THR A 55 -0.93 -3.69 33.01
N LYS A 56 -0.75 -2.54 32.34
CA LYS A 56 -1.84 -1.59 32.06
C LYS A 56 -2.73 -2.01 30.88
N ASN A 57 -3.91 -1.40 30.82
CA ASN A 57 -4.89 -1.55 29.73
C ASN A 57 -4.23 -1.42 28.35
N LYS A 58 -4.70 -2.26 27.44
CA LYS A 58 -4.17 -2.44 26.09
C LYS A 58 -4.91 -1.50 25.14
N ASP A 59 -4.55 -0.24 25.19
CA ASP A 59 -5.24 0.80 24.39
C ASP A 59 -4.74 0.78 22.93
N PRO A 60 -5.64 0.68 21.93
CA PRO A 60 -5.25 0.69 20.53
C PRO A 60 -4.83 2.09 20.08
N LYS A 61 -3.94 2.15 19.09
CA LYS A 61 -3.66 3.36 18.30
C LYS A 61 -4.34 3.22 16.95
N HIS A 62 -5.40 3.98 16.72
CA HIS A 62 -6.15 3.95 15.46
C HIS A 62 -5.37 4.71 14.39
N CYS A 63 -5.04 4.04 13.29
CA CYS A 63 -4.38 4.64 12.13
C CYS A 63 -5.32 4.65 10.92
N TYR A 64 -5.41 5.81 10.26
CA TYR A 64 -6.38 6.05 9.19
C TYR A 64 -5.69 6.13 7.83
N SER A 65 -6.49 5.87 6.79
CA SER A 65 -6.08 6.15 5.42
C SER A 65 -6.23 7.63 5.11
N ASN A 66 -5.38 8.14 4.22
CA ASN A 66 -5.53 9.45 3.62
C ASN A 66 -5.56 9.30 2.08
N PRO A 67 -6.76 9.13 1.49
CA PRO A 67 -6.91 8.95 0.04
C PRO A 67 -6.41 10.15 -0.77
N PHE A 68 -6.40 11.35 -0.18
CA PHE A 68 -5.96 12.57 -0.87
C PHE A 68 -4.43 12.68 -0.97
N LYS A 69 -3.70 11.94 -0.13
CA LYS A 69 -2.23 11.98 -0.06
C LYS A 69 -1.62 10.56 -0.06
N PRO A 70 -1.67 9.84 -1.20
CA PRO A 70 -1.22 8.45 -1.27
C PRO A 70 0.26 8.24 -0.92
N ALA A 71 1.11 9.25 -1.14
CA ALA A 71 2.54 9.19 -0.78
C ALA A 71 2.79 9.03 0.73
N THR A 72 1.90 9.55 1.57
CA THR A 72 2.01 9.52 3.05
C THR A 72 0.93 8.67 3.71
N CYS A 73 0.04 8.07 2.92
CA CYS A 73 -1.03 7.20 3.41
C CYS A 73 -0.46 5.89 3.96
N LEU A 74 -0.83 5.53 5.19
CA LEU A 74 -0.37 4.29 5.83
C LEU A 74 -0.82 3.04 5.07
N PHE A 75 -2.04 3.03 4.55
CA PHE A 75 -2.63 1.87 3.89
C PHE A 75 -1.88 1.56 2.58
N VAL A 76 -1.55 2.61 1.82
CA VAL A 76 -0.70 2.50 0.62
C VAL A 76 0.72 2.06 0.98
N ALA A 77 1.32 2.62 2.03
CA ALA A 77 2.65 2.24 2.47
C ALA A 77 2.72 0.78 2.95
N LEU A 78 1.69 0.30 3.67
CA LEU A 78 1.53 -1.10 4.06
C LEU A 78 1.38 -1.98 2.82
N GLY A 79 0.47 -1.65 1.91
CA GLY A 79 0.26 -2.40 0.68
C GLY A 79 1.52 -2.52 -0.16
N LEU A 80 2.23 -1.41 -0.37
CA LEU A 80 3.49 -1.40 -1.12
C LEU A 80 4.51 -2.34 -0.48
N TYR A 81 4.73 -2.23 0.83
CA TYR A 81 5.68 -3.09 1.54
C TYR A 81 5.25 -4.57 1.52
N LEU A 82 4.01 -4.89 1.87
CA LEU A 82 3.52 -6.26 1.93
C LEU A 82 3.53 -6.93 0.55
N SER A 83 3.12 -6.22 -0.50
CA SER A 83 3.14 -6.75 -1.87
C SER A 83 4.57 -6.96 -2.40
N CYS A 84 5.53 -6.14 -1.96
CA CYS A 84 6.95 -6.33 -2.29
C CYS A 84 7.63 -7.44 -1.46
N ASN A 85 6.94 -8.03 -0.49
CA ASN A 85 7.44 -9.06 0.42
C ASN A 85 6.34 -10.11 0.68
N SER A 86 5.73 -10.63 -0.39
CA SER A 86 4.47 -11.41 -0.36
C SER A 86 4.53 -12.72 0.42
N ARG A 87 5.74 -13.21 0.72
CA ARG A 87 6.02 -14.45 1.47
C ARG A 87 6.55 -14.20 2.88
N MET A 88 6.32 -13.01 3.41
CA MET A 88 6.66 -12.71 4.80
C MET A 88 5.80 -13.56 5.74
N SER A 89 6.42 -14.08 6.80
CA SER A 89 5.69 -14.83 7.83
C SER A 89 4.77 -13.90 8.63
N PRO A 90 3.59 -14.38 9.07
CA PRO A 90 2.63 -13.60 9.86
C PRO A 90 3.09 -13.45 11.32
N THR A 91 4.32 -12.99 11.54
CA THR A 91 4.89 -12.78 12.88
C THR A 91 5.21 -11.31 13.11
N SER A 92 6.46 -10.90 12.87
CA SER A 92 6.89 -9.51 12.98
C SER A 92 6.67 -8.81 11.64
N LEU A 93 6.09 -7.61 11.66
CA LEU A 93 5.89 -6.79 10.46
C LEU A 93 7.23 -6.44 9.79
N PHE A 94 8.27 -6.23 10.60
CA PHE A 94 9.64 -6.05 10.13
C PHE A 94 10.52 -7.22 10.60
N PRO A 95 10.68 -8.28 9.79
CA PRO A 95 11.43 -9.47 10.19
C PRO A 95 12.92 -9.17 10.33
N GLY A 96 13.64 -10.01 11.08
CA GLY A 96 15.08 -9.89 11.35
C GLY A 96 15.43 -8.90 12.47
N SER A 97 16.70 -8.82 12.87
CA SER A 97 17.14 -7.99 14.01
C SER A 97 17.58 -6.57 13.62
N ASN A 98 17.49 -5.65 14.59
CA ASN A 98 17.98 -4.26 14.50
C ASN A 98 17.36 -3.42 13.37
N GLN A 99 16.03 -3.49 13.20
CA GLN A 99 15.33 -2.75 12.14
C GLN A 99 15.33 -1.25 12.39
N LYS A 100 15.32 -0.80 13.65
CA LYS A 100 15.55 0.61 14.01
C LYS A 100 16.87 1.11 13.42
N ASP A 101 17.95 0.38 13.56
CA ASP A 101 19.27 0.80 13.08
C ASP A 101 19.34 0.74 11.55
N ARG A 102 18.69 -0.26 10.93
CA ARG A 102 18.52 -0.34 9.49
C ARG A 102 17.79 0.90 8.96
N PHE A 103 16.67 1.27 9.59
CA PHE A 103 15.93 2.46 9.25
C PHE A 103 16.74 3.74 9.48
N GLY A 104 17.47 3.84 10.60
CA GLY A 104 18.36 4.97 10.88
C GLY A 104 19.42 5.18 9.78
N LYS A 105 19.98 4.09 9.24
CA LYS A 105 20.91 4.15 8.09
C LYS A 105 20.20 4.62 6.81
N SER A 106 19.00 4.13 6.53
CA SER A 106 18.20 4.58 5.39
C SER A 106 17.83 6.06 5.50
N LEU A 107 17.39 6.50 6.69
CA LEU A 107 17.04 7.90 6.97
C LEU A 107 18.25 8.81 6.80
N ALA A 108 19.40 8.43 7.36
CA ALA A 108 20.64 9.20 7.18
C ALA A 108 21.04 9.30 5.70
N ALA A 109 20.89 8.23 4.93
CA ALA A 109 21.19 8.25 3.49
C ALA A 109 20.25 9.21 2.72
N LEU A 110 18.95 9.24 3.07
CA LEU A 110 17.95 10.09 2.42
C LEU A 110 18.09 11.57 2.79
N VAL A 111 18.28 11.86 4.09
CA VAL A 111 18.34 13.23 4.60
C VAL A 111 19.66 13.91 4.26
N CYS A 112 20.76 13.15 4.26
CA CYS A 112 22.06 13.79 4.22
C CYS A 112 22.55 14.07 2.80
N GLY A 113 22.19 13.32 1.76
CA GLY A 113 22.62 13.59 0.38
C GLY A 113 24.14 13.83 0.16
N GLY A 114 25.00 13.56 1.16
CA GLY A 114 26.42 13.94 1.20
C GLY A 114 26.82 15.00 2.24
N SER A 115 25.91 15.82 2.80
CA SER A 115 26.26 16.85 3.81
C SER A 115 26.19 16.33 5.26
N SER A 116 27.23 16.63 6.05
CA SER A 116 27.42 16.09 7.42
C SER A 116 26.62 16.83 8.51
N LYS A 117 26.11 18.05 8.23
CA LYS A 117 25.37 18.86 9.22
C LYS A 117 24.00 18.27 9.56
N ALA A 118 23.24 17.79 8.57
CA ALA A 118 21.89 17.23 8.79
C ALA A 118 21.88 15.94 9.62
N LYS A 119 23.01 15.24 9.75
CA LYS A 119 23.14 14.02 10.58
C LYS A 119 22.92 14.26 12.07
N LYS A 120 23.16 15.48 12.57
CA LYS A 120 23.07 15.77 14.01
C LYS A 120 21.65 16.14 14.44
N ASP A 121 20.89 16.79 13.57
CA ASP A 121 19.58 17.38 13.94
C ASP A 121 18.39 16.46 13.63
N ILE A 122 18.51 15.60 12.61
CA ILE A 122 17.42 14.73 12.16
C ILE A 122 17.77 13.26 12.46
N GLY A 123 17.15 12.75 13.52
CA GLY A 123 17.24 11.36 13.93
C GLY A 123 15.89 10.65 13.91
N THR A 124 15.90 9.35 14.16
CA THR A 124 14.66 8.56 14.19
C THR A 124 13.69 9.01 15.30
N HIS A 125 14.20 9.67 16.35
CA HIS A 125 13.39 10.27 17.42
C HIS A 125 12.63 11.54 16.97
N SER A 126 13.08 12.21 15.92
CA SER A 126 12.46 13.43 15.39
C SER A 126 11.07 13.14 14.82
N ILE A 127 10.83 11.94 14.30
CA ILE A 127 9.54 11.54 13.69
C ILE A 127 8.39 11.64 14.70
N ARG A 128 8.54 11.03 15.89
CA ARG A 128 7.51 11.08 16.93
C ARG A 128 7.26 12.51 17.43
N LYS A 129 8.33 13.28 17.62
CA LYS A 129 8.24 14.68 18.09
C LYS A 129 7.56 15.55 17.04
N GLY A 130 7.92 15.37 15.78
CA GLY A 130 7.32 16.05 14.63
C GLY A 130 5.84 15.73 14.50
N ALA A 131 5.46 14.45 14.59
CA ALA A 131 4.06 14.04 14.55
C ALA A 131 3.24 14.66 15.70
N ALA A 132 3.79 14.69 16.92
CA ALA A 132 3.16 15.34 18.06
C ALA A 132 2.96 16.85 17.85
N THR A 133 3.98 17.54 17.33
CA THR A 133 3.91 18.97 17.01
C THR A 133 2.90 19.23 15.89
N PHE A 134 2.88 18.39 14.86
CA PHE A 134 1.96 18.49 13.74
C PHE A 134 0.50 18.43 14.19
N VAL A 135 0.13 17.49 15.06
CA VAL A 135 -1.26 17.40 15.53
C VAL A 135 -1.63 18.44 16.59
N SER A 136 -0.69 18.85 17.44
CA SER A 136 -0.97 19.80 18.53
C SER A 136 -0.84 21.27 18.13
N SER A 137 -0.12 21.57 17.05
CA SER A 137 0.16 22.94 16.59
C SER A 137 -0.14 23.17 15.12
N GLY A 138 -0.67 22.16 14.40
CA GLY A 138 -1.07 22.31 13.00
C GLY A 138 -2.42 23.02 12.79
N SER A 139 -3.19 23.23 13.85
CA SER A 139 -4.48 23.94 13.85
C SER A 139 -4.84 24.39 15.27
N THR A 140 -5.67 25.43 15.38
CA THR A 140 -6.29 25.85 16.65
C THR A 140 -7.38 24.89 17.14
N GLY A 141 -7.88 23.99 16.27
CA GLY A 141 -8.91 22.99 16.58
C GLY A 141 -8.39 21.55 16.73
N GLY A 142 -7.10 21.36 17.01
CA GLY A 142 -6.45 20.05 17.10
C GLY A 142 -6.89 19.20 18.32
N PRO A 143 -6.43 17.94 18.40
CA PRO A 143 -6.73 17.06 19.53
C PRO A 143 -6.21 17.60 20.86
N SER A 144 -6.83 17.17 21.95
CA SER A 144 -6.37 17.53 23.29
C SER A 144 -4.92 17.11 23.51
N ILE A 145 -4.15 17.93 24.24
CA ILE A 145 -2.76 17.59 24.58
C ILE A 145 -2.67 16.28 25.37
N ILE A 146 -3.72 15.93 26.13
CA ILE A 146 -3.84 14.66 26.85
C ILE A 146 -3.84 13.49 25.86
N SER A 147 -4.71 13.51 24.84
CA SER A 147 -4.77 12.47 23.80
C SER A 147 -3.44 12.34 23.05
N VAL A 148 -2.80 13.48 22.73
CA VAL A 148 -1.48 13.52 22.08
C VAL A 148 -0.40 12.89 22.96
N CYS A 149 -0.34 13.23 24.25
CA CYS A 149 0.62 12.69 25.20
C CYS A 149 0.43 11.19 25.44
N LEU A 150 -0.82 10.73 25.62
CA LEU A 150 -1.17 9.32 25.76
C LEU A 150 -0.76 8.53 24.51
N ARG A 151 -1.09 9.04 23.32
CA ARG A 151 -0.69 8.42 22.05
C ARG A 151 0.84 8.43 21.87
N CYS A 152 1.55 9.46 22.33
CA CYS A 152 3.02 9.49 22.29
C CYS A 152 3.71 8.55 23.29
N GLY A 153 2.98 8.02 24.27
CA GLY A 153 3.54 7.34 25.44
C GLY A 153 4.42 8.28 26.26
N TRP A 154 3.96 9.52 26.46
CA TRP A 154 4.55 10.50 27.36
C TRP A 154 3.83 10.45 28.71
N SER A 155 4.55 10.74 29.79
CA SER A 155 3.94 10.84 31.11
C SER A 155 3.12 12.12 31.17
N LEU A 156 1.95 12.04 31.80
CA LEU A 156 1.13 13.23 32.11
C LEU A 156 1.49 13.82 33.50
N GLY A 157 2.42 13.18 34.22
CA GLY A 157 2.75 13.51 35.61
C GLY A 157 1.76 12.90 36.62
N ASN A 158 2.13 13.00 37.90
CA ASN A 158 1.50 12.21 38.97
C ASN A 158 0.01 12.49 39.18
N VAL A 159 -0.43 13.75 39.02
CA VAL A 159 -1.82 14.14 39.26
C VAL A 159 -2.67 13.78 38.04
N MET A 160 -2.29 14.24 36.85
CA MET A 160 -3.09 14.05 35.64
C MET A 160 -3.28 12.58 35.27
N GLU A 161 -2.28 11.71 35.47
CA GLU A 161 -2.41 10.27 35.15
C GLU A 161 -3.48 9.53 35.99
N ARG A 162 -3.92 10.10 37.13
CA ARG A 162 -5.00 9.51 37.94
C ARG A 162 -6.37 9.73 37.32
N TYR A 163 -6.59 10.89 36.71
CA TYR A 163 -7.89 11.35 36.22
C TYR A 163 -8.04 11.20 34.71
N PHE A 164 -6.97 11.42 33.96
CA PHE A 164 -7.02 11.43 32.50
C PHE A 164 -6.51 10.11 31.94
N ARG A 165 -7.46 9.31 31.45
CA ARG A 165 -7.20 8.00 30.86
C ARG A 165 -7.38 8.03 29.36
N TYR A 166 -6.94 6.94 28.72
CA TYR A 166 -7.22 6.73 27.32
C TYR A 166 -8.73 6.67 27.09
N GLU A 167 -9.17 7.35 26.04
CA GLU A 167 -10.53 7.27 25.52
C GLU A 167 -10.46 7.19 24.00
N ALA A 168 -11.23 6.27 23.42
CA ALA A 168 -11.13 5.93 22.00
C ALA A 168 -11.35 7.15 21.10
N ALA A 169 -12.36 7.98 21.40
CA ALA A 169 -12.68 9.16 20.59
C ALA A 169 -11.49 10.13 20.46
N GLY A 170 -10.72 10.33 21.54
CA GLY A 170 -9.54 11.20 21.52
C GLY A 170 -8.40 10.63 20.68
N ASP A 171 -8.17 9.31 20.75
CA ASP A 171 -7.16 8.64 19.93
C ASP A 171 -7.56 8.57 18.45
N GLN A 172 -8.82 8.27 18.16
CA GLN A 172 -9.39 8.25 16.82
C GLN A 172 -9.27 9.63 16.13
N PHE A 173 -9.67 10.70 16.84
CA PHE A 173 -9.49 12.07 16.33
C PHE A 173 -8.02 12.42 16.10
N THR A 174 -7.14 12.05 17.04
CA THR A 174 -5.68 12.23 16.88
C THR A 174 -5.13 11.42 15.70
N GLY A 175 -5.65 10.20 15.50
CA GLY A 175 -5.31 9.31 14.40
C GLY A 175 -5.62 9.91 13.03
N ARG A 176 -6.78 10.53 12.87
CA ARG A 176 -7.14 11.26 11.64
C ARG A 176 -6.27 12.48 11.41
N CYS A 177 -6.03 13.25 12.47
CA CYS A 177 -5.15 14.42 12.39
C CYS A 177 -3.76 14.02 11.93
N VAL A 178 -3.15 13.00 12.55
CA VAL A 178 -1.77 12.56 12.21
C VAL A 178 -1.68 11.91 10.83
N ALA A 179 -2.77 11.32 10.33
CA ALA A 179 -2.88 10.86 8.95
C ALA A 179 -2.89 12.02 7.92
N GLY A 180 -3.03 13.26 8.39
CA GLY A 180 -2.97 14.47 7.57
C GLY A 180 -4.29 14.81 6.87
N LEU A 181 -5.41 14.35 7.43
CA LEU A 181 -6.75 14.76 6.99
C LEU A 181 -7.03 16.20 7.42
N SER A 182 -7.66 16.99 6.54
CA SER A 182 -7.86 18.42 6.77
C SER A 182 -8.96 18.68 7.79
N LEU A 183 -8.63 19.33 8.90
CA LEU A 183 -9.60 19.69 9.95
C LEU A 183 -10.68 20.67 9.47
N ASN A 184 -10.41 21.43 8.40
CA ASN A 184 -11.29 22.47 7.89
C ASN A 184 -12.08 22.01 6.66
N SER A 185 -12.46 20.74 6.61
CA SER A 185 -13.20 20.17 5.47
C SER A 185 -14.07 19.00 5.93
N ALA A 186 -15.20 18.78 5.25
CA ALA A 186 -16.01 17.58 5.39
C ALA A 186 -15.22 16.30 5.08
N ASP A 187 -14.23 16.39 4.20
CA ASP A 187 -13.31 15.31 3.82
C ASP A 187 -12.47 14.80 4.99
N PHE A 188 -12.46 15.48 6.13
CA PHE A 188 -11.92 14.91 7.37
C PHE A 188 -12.58 13.55 7.71
N ALA A 189 -13.86 13.40 7.34
CA ALA A 189 -14.64 12.19 7.55
C ALA A 189 -14.53 11.17 6.41
N VAL A 190 -13.56 11.33 5.50
CA VAL A 190 -13.32 10.37 4.42
C VAL A 190 -13.03 8.98 4.99
N LEU A 191 -13.58 7.96 4.32
CA LEU A 191 -13.36 6.56 4.58
C LEU A 191 -12.17 6.05 3.77
N PRO A 192 -11.43 5.04 4.26
CA PRO A 192 -10.38 4.40 3.47
C PRO A 192 -10.96 3.85 2.16
N PRO A 193 -10.16 3.73 1.09
CA PRO A 193 -10.59 2.99 -0.08
C PRO A 193 -10.97 1.57 0.34
N HIS A 194 -12.16 1.13 -0.06
CA HIS A 194 -12.75 -0.16 0.29
C HIS A 194 -13.60 -0.69 -0.87
N PHE A 195 -13.92 -1.97 -0.84
CA PHE A 195 -14.76 -2.59 -1.86
C PHE A 195 -16.24 -2.38 -1.53
N SER A 196 -17.04 -1.90 -2.48
CA SER A 196 -18.50 -1.99 -2.45
C SER A 196 -18.89 -3.47 -2.55
N GLY A 197 -19.78 -3.95 -1.67
CA GLY A 197 -20.08 -5.37 -1.54
C GLY A 197 -20.63 -6.06 -2.80
N GLY A 198 -20.80 -7.38 -2.71
CA GLY A 198 -21.32 -8.21 -3.81
C GLY A 198 -20.26 -8.92 -4.66
N ASN A 199 -18.98 -8.90 -4.27
CA ASN A 199 -17.86 -9.49 -5.04
C ASN A 199 -16.82 -10.20 -4.16
N ASP A 200 -17.26 -10.81 -3.05
CA ASP A 200 -16.37 -11.38 -2.02
C ASP A 200 -15.43 -12.45 -2.58
N LEU A 201 -15.88 -13.24 -3.56
CA LEU A 201 -15.04 -14.23 -4.23
C LEU A 201 -13.89 -13.60 -5.01
N VAL A 202 -14.13 -12.51 -5.74
CA VAL A 202 -13.11 -11.81 -6.55
C VAL A 202 -12.10 -11.13 -5.62
N VAL A 203 -12.61 -10.46 -4.58
CA VAL A 203 -11.78 -9.80 -3.56
C VAL A 203 -10.94 -10.82 -2.80
N GLY A 204 -11.53 -11.93 -2.35
CA GLY A 204 -10.84 -13.00 -1.63
C GLY A 204 -9.72 -13.64 -2.46
N GLN A 205 -9.99 -13.94 -3.73
CA GLN A 205 -8.95 -14.44 -4.65
C GLN A 205 -7.81 -13.44 -4.84
N ALA A 206 -8.13 -12.14 -4.97
CA ALA A 206 -7.12 -11.10 -5.14
C ALA A 206 -6.26 -10.92 -3.88
N VAL A 207 -6.86 -10.99 -2.69
CA VAL A 207 -6.14 -11.00 -1.41
C VAL A 207 -5.20 -12.20 -1.31
N GLN A 208 -5.68 -13.40 -1.66
CA GLN A 208 -4.86 -14.62 -1.64
C GLN A 208 -3.68 -14.54 -2.61
N ILE A 209 -3.87 -13.96 -3.79
CA ILE A 209 -2.81 -13.77 -4.78
C ILE A 209 -1.75 -12.77 -4.30
N MET A 210 -2.18 -11.64 -3.73
CA MET A 210 -1.28 -10.56 -3.34
C MET A 210 -0.59 -10.80 -1.99
N PHE A 211 -1.25 -11.50 -1.07
CA PHE A 211 -0.82 -11.70 0.32
C PHE A 211 -0.96 -13.17 0.78
N PRO A 212 -0.40 -14.15 0.04
CA PRO A 212 -0.68 -15.57 0.22
C PRO A 212 -0.33 -16.10 1.61
N SER A 213 0.74 -15.58 2.24
CA SER A 213 1.15 -16.01 3.58
C SER A 213 0.40 -15.32 4.71
N LEU A 214 -0.27 -14.20 4.45
CA LEU A 214 -0.98 -13.42 5.48
C LEU A 214 -2.48 -13.68 5.46
N CYS A 215 -3.04 -14.08 4.31
CA CYS A 215 -4.48 -14.36 4.20
C CYS A 215 -4.91 -15.64 4.94
N SER A 216 -3.97 -16.46 5.41
CA SER A 216 -4.26 -17.58 6.32
C SER A 216 -4.65 -17.11 7.72
N GLU A 217 -4.25 -15.91 8.12
CA GLU A 217 -4.62 -15.31 9.40
C GLU A 217 -5.95 -14.58 9.26
N ILE A 218 -7.02 -15.20 9.78
CA ILE A 218 -8.40 -14.72 9.60
C ILE A 218 -8.58 -13.27 10.07
N HIS A 219 -7.94 -12.88 11.19
CA HIS A 219 -8.05 -11.52 11.73
C HIS A 219 -7.39 -10.46 10.84
N LEU A 220 -6.43 -10.85 9.98
CA LEU A 220 -5.78 -9.93 9.04
C LEU A 220 -6.58 -9.73 7.76
N VAL A 221 -7.47 -10.65 7.38
CA VAL A 221 -8.18 -10.60 6.08
C VAL A 221 -8.90 -9.27 5.85
N PRO A 222 -9.67 -8.70 6.80
CA PRO A 222 -10.31 -7.39 6.59
C PRO A 222 -9.29 -6.25 6.37
N ILE A 223 -8.16 -6.29 7.08
CA ILE A 223 -7.07 -5.32 6.92
C ILE A 223 -6.45 -5.46 5.53
N LEU A 224 -6.20 -6.69 5.07
CA LEU A 224 -5.65 -6.97 3.74
C LEU A 224 -6.59 -6.51 2.62
N GLN A 225 -7.91 -6.58 2.82
CA GLN A 225 -8.90 -6.05 1.89
C GLN A 225 -8.82 -4.52 1.79
N LEU A 226 -8.73 -3.79 2.91
CA LEU A 226 -8.56 -2.32 2.90
C LEU A 226 -7.24 -1.90 2.27
N ILE A 227 -6.16 -2.65 2.52
CA ILE A 227 -4.85 -2.45 1.89
C ILE A 227 -4.94 -2.69 0.38
N LEU A 228 -5.56 -3.79 -0.05
CA LEU A 228 -5.73 -4.11 -1.47
C LEU A 228 -6.56 -3.03 -2.18
N ALA A 229 -7.69 -2.62 -1.61
CA ALA A 229 -8.52 -1.55 -2.14
C ALA A 229 -7.73 -0.24 -2.26
N SER A 230 -6.88 0.09 -1.28
CA SER A 230 -5.99 1.26 -1.35
C SER A 230 -4.97 1.17 -2.48
N LEU A 231 -4.42 -0.01 -2.77
CA LEU A 231 -3.52 -0.20 -3.91
C LEU A 231 -4.24 -0.07 -5.26
N VAL A 232 -5.46 -0.61 -5.37
CA VAL A 232 -6.30 -0.52 -6.57
C VAL A 232 -6.71 0.93 -6.81
N TYR A 233 -7.23 1.62 -5.79
CA TYR A 233 -7.66 3.02 -5.87
C TYR A 233 -6.52 3.96 -6.29
N HIS A 234 -5.30 3.72 -5.80
CA HIS A 234 -4.13 4.55 -6.11
C HIS A 234 -3.25 3.99 -7.24
N ARG A 235 -3.76 3.07 -8.06
CA ARG A 235 -2.98 2.40 -9.11
C ARG A 235 -2.29 3.38 -10.07
N ILE A 236 -3.01 4.42 -10.53
CA ILE A 236 -2.48 5.43 -11.45
C ILE A 236 -1.32 6.19 -10.80
N PHE A 237 -1.52 6.66 -9.57
CA PHE A 237 -0.49 7.35 -8.79
C PHE A 237 0.76 6.48 -8.60
N LEU A 238 0.60 5.21 -8.23
CA LEU A 238 1.70 4.27 -8.00
C LEU A 238 2.49 3.98 -9.28
N ILE A 239 1.79 3.85 -10.42
CA ILE A 239 2.43 3.66 -11.73
C ILE A 239 3.24 4.89 -12.14
N GLY A 240 2.70 6.10 -11.94
CA GLY A 240 3.36 7.35 -12.31
C GLY A 240 4.49 7.78 -11.37
N SER A 241 4.44 7.39 -10.09
CA SER A 241 5.38 7.88 -9.07
C SER A 241 6.53 6.92 -8.75
N LEU A 242 6.38 5.62 -9.07
CA LEU A 242 7.41 4.63 -8.77
C LEU A 242 8.38 4.45 -9.95
N PRO A 243 9.67 4.18 -9.69
CA PRO A 243 10.61 3.84 -10.73
C PRO A 243 10.11 2.64 -11.58
N PRO A 244 10.39 2.59 -12.90
CA PRO A 244 9.88 1.53 -13.78
C PRO A 244 10.15 0.10 -13.28
N HIS A 245 11.33 -0.14 -12.71
CA HIS A 245 11.75 -1.44 -12.19
C HIS A 245 11.49 -1.64 -10.68
N HIS A 246 10.57 -0.87 -10.09
CA HIS A 246 10.19 -1.02 -8.69
C HIS A 246 9.46 -2.36 -8.48
N ALA A 247 9.81 -3.10 -7.42
CA ALA A 247 9.31 -4.45 -7.17
C ALA A 247 7.77 -4.56 -7.17
N LEU A 248 7.06 -3.55 -6.64
CA LEU A 248 5.59 -3.47 -6.68
C LEU A 248 5.03 -3.62 -8.10
N LEU A 249 5.68 -3.02 -9.10
CA LEU A 249 5.22 -3.04 -10.49
C LEU A 249 5.40 -4.40 -11.16
N SER A 250 6.15 -5.32 -10.53
CA SER A 250 6.28 -6.72 -10.93
C SER A 250 5.28 -7.65 -10.23
N THR A 251 4.47 -7.13 -9.30
CA THR A 251 3.43 -7.91 -8.60
C THR A 251 2.19 -8.09 -9.48
N SER A 252 1.35 -9.05 -9.11
CA SER A 252 0.24 -9.51 -9.95
C SER A 252 -0.76 -8.44 -10.31
N LEU A 253 -1.10 -7.57 -9.35
CA LEU A 253 -1.97 -6.41 -9.52
C LEU A 253 -1.48 -5.44 -10.61
N PHE A 254 -0.16 -5.36 -10.85
CA PHE A 254 0.44 -4.41 -11.80
C PHE A 254 0.94 -5.06 -13.09
N THR A 255 1.21 -6.37 -13.09
CA THR A 255 1.68 -7.10 -14.28
C THR A 255 0.55 -7.74 -15.08
N ASN A 256 -0.58 -8.09 -14.47
CA ASN A 256 -1.60 -8.90 -15.13
C ASN A 256 -2.84 -8.03 -15.42
N PRO A 257 -3.00 -7.48 -16.63
CA PRO A 257 -4.15 -6.64 -16.99
C PRO A 257 -5.45 -7.43 -17.19
N GLY A 258 -5.49 -8.73 -16.89
CA GLY A 258 -6.68 -9.56 -17.08
C GLY A 258 -7.90 -9.08 -16.28
N ASN A 259 -9.09 -9.47 -16.75
CA ASN A 259 -10.41 -9.02 -16.26
C ASN A 259 -10.56 -8.97 -14.74
N LYS A 260 -9.92 -9.87 -13.97
CA LYS A 260 -10.04 -9.93 -12.51
C LYS A 260 -9.66 -8.62 -11.79
N PHE A 261 -8.60 -7.95 -12.21
CA PHE A 261 -8.16 -6.70 -11.56
C PHE A 261 -8.85 -5.45 -12.13
N ALA A 262 -9.31 -5.51 -13.38
CA ALA A 262 -10.21 -4.51 -13.94
C ALA A 262 -11.54 -4.50 -13.17
N SER A 263 -12.10 -5.68 -12.87
CA SER A 263 -13.30 -5.83 -12.04
C SER A 263 -13.14 -5.28 -10.63
N LEU A 264 -11.93 -5.33 -10.03
CA LEU A 264 -11.70 -4.67 -8.74
C LEU A 264 -11.83 -3.15 -8.84
N THR A 265 -11.40 -2.55 -9.96
CA THR A 265 -11.43 -1.09 -10.12
C THR A 265 -12.85 -0.56 -10.15
N THR A 266 -13.82 -1.33 -10.68
CA THR A 266 -15.23 -0.91 -10.76
C THR A 266 -15.96 -0.96 -9.43
N ILE A 267 -15.42 -1.69 -8.44
CA ILE A 267 -16.04 -1.89 -7.13
C ILE A 267 -15.26 -1.25 -5.99
N VAL A 268 -14.12 -0.61 -6.25
CA VAL A 268 -13.39 0.13 -5.22
C VAL A 268 -13.94 1.54 -5.12
N ILE A 269 -14.38 1.89 -3.92
CA ILE A 269 -14.95 3.20 -3.60
C ILE A 269 -14.19 3.85 -2.44
N SER A 270 -14.27 5.17 -2.36
CA SER A 270 -13.88 5.98 -1.21
C SER A 270 -14.83 7.18 -1.16
N GLY A 271 -14.82 7.92 -0.06
CA GLY A 271 -15.71 9.03 0.16
C GLY A 271 -16.16 9.11 1.61
N SER A 272 -17.12 9.97 1.88
CA SER A 272 -17.56 10.28 3.24
C SER A 272 -18.73 9.39 3.71
N THR A 273 -19.27 8.54 2.85
CA THR A 273 -20.41 7.64 3.12
C THR A 273 -20.15 6.24 2.56
N SER A 274 -20.59 5.21 3.29
CA SER A 274 -20.55 3.82 2.86
C SER A 274 -21.68 3.03 3.52
N ALA A 275 -22.14 1.97 2.86
CA ALA A 275 -23.05 0.99 3.45
C ALA A 275 -22.33 0.01 4.39
N TYR A 276 -20.99 -0.04 4.34
CA TYR A 276 -20.18 -1.07 5.02
C TYR A 276 -19.25 -0.49 6.09
N LEU A 277 -18.83 0.76 5.95
CA LEU A 277 -17.91 1.42 6.88
C LEU A 277 -18.54 2.66 7.49
N ARG A 278 -18.24 2.88 8.78
CA ARG A 278 -18.63 4.07 9.52
C ARG A 278 -17.40 4.89 9.90
N ALA A 279 -17.46 6.20 9.63
CA ALA A 279 -16.39 7.11 9.98
C ALA A 279 -16.30 7.29 11.51
N SER A 280 -15.14 6.98 12.11
CA SER A 280 -14.87 7.15 13.54
C SER A 280 -14.04 8.41 13.83
N GLY A 281 -13.98 8.91 15.07
CA GLY A 281 -13.13 10.05 15.43
C GLY A 281 -13.48 11.41 14.78
N ILE A 282 -14.75 11.62 14.43
CA ILE A 282 -15.22 12.83 13.75
C ILE A 282 -15.64 13.89 14.77
N PRO A 283 -15.01 15.09 14.78
CA PRO A 283 -15.44 16.16 15.67
C PRO A 283 -16.76 16.79 15.18
N PRO A 284 -17.59 17.36 16.07
CA PRO A 284 -18.91 17.89 15.70
C PRO A 284 -18.90 18.94 14.58
N TYR A 285 -17.86 19.76 14.48
CA TYR A 285 -17.78 20.78 13.44
C TYR A 285 -17.55 20.23 12.03
N VAL A 286 -16.94 19.05 11.89
CA VAL A 286 -16.84 18.38 10.58
C VAL A 286 -18.22 17.95 10.10
N GLU A 287 -19.09 17.54 11.01
CA GLU A 287 -20.49 17.24 10.66
C GLU A 287 -21.23 18.52 10.22
N MET A 288 -20.90 19.68 10.78
CA MET A 288 -21.41 20.96 10.29
C MET A 288 -20.93 21.24 8.86
N TYR A 289 -19.64 21.01 8.55
CA TYR A 289 -19.12 21.16 7.18
C TYR A 289 -19.85 20.24 6.18
N ARG A 290 -20.08 18.97 6.55
CA ARG A 290 -20.84 18.03 5.72
C ARG A 290 -22.26 18.52 5.40
N LYS A 291 -22.94 19.10 6.40
CA LYS A 291 -24.27 19.68 6.22
C LYS A 291 -24.23 20.94 5.34
N LEU A 292 -23.21 21.78 5.50
CA LEU A 292 -23.03 22.98 4.69
C LEU A 292 -22.77 22.64 3.22
N GLU A 293 -21.88 21.69 2.93
CA GLU A 293 -21.64 21.22 1.56
C GLU A 293 -22.92 20.63 0.93
N LYS A 294 -23.69 19.85 1.69
CA LYS A 294 -24.98 19.34 1.23
C LYS A 294 -25.95 20.48 0.89
N ASN A 295 -25.99 21.53 1.72
CA ASN A 295 -26.84 22.70 1.47
C ASN A 295 -26.36 23.48 0.24
N GLU A 296 -25.06 23.65 0.05
CA GLU A 296 -24.49 24.33 -1.13
C GLU A 296 -24.87 23.61 -2.43
N VAL A 297 -24.79 22.28 -2.46
CA VAL A 297 -25.24 21.46 -3.62
C VAL A 297 -26.74 21.66 -3.87
N ILE A 298 -27.55 21.72 -2.81
CA ILE A 298 -28.99 21.98 -2.93
C ILE A 298 -29.22 23.38 -3.50
N LEU A 299 -28.58 24.41 -2.93
CA LEU A 299 -28.76 25.81 -3.33
C LEU A 299 -28.30 26.08 -4.76
N THR A 300 -27.21 25.44 -5.21
CA THR A 300 -26.69 25.59 -6.58
C THR A 300 -27.53 24.85 -7.62
N SER A 301 -28.10 23.69 -7.29
CA SER A 301 -28.99 22.94 -8.20
C SER A 301 -30.43 23.43 -8.20
N MET A 302 -30.84 24.21 -7.19
CA MET A 302 -32.21 24.68 -7.01
C MET A 302 -32.73 25.57 -8.15
N PRO A 303 -32.00 26.60 -8.66
CA PRO A 303 -32.51 27.45 -9.74
C PRO A 303 -32.80 26.68 -11.03
N ALA A 304 -31.92 25.75 -11.43
CA ALA A 304 -32.10 24.93 -12.63
C ALA A 304 -33.31 24.01 -12.49
N LYS A 305 -33.47 23.35 -11.33
CA LYS A 305 -34.62 22.48 -11.06
C LYS A 305 -35.94 23.26 -11.00
N ILE A 306 -35.93 24.47 -10.43
CA ILE A 306 -37.10 25.36 -10.43
C ILE A 306 -37.45 25.77 -11.86
N LEU A 307 -36.45 26.16 -12.66
CA LEU A 307 -36.65 26.56 -14.05
C LEU A 307 -37.20 25.41 -14.90
N ASP A 308 -36.64 24.21 -14.76
CA ASP A 308 -37.13 23.01 -15.46
C ASP A 308 -38.55 22.66 -15.04
N GLY A 309 -38.86 22.74 -13.74
CA GLY A 309 -40.22 22.57 -13.24
C GLY A 309 -41.19 23.59 -13.86
N VAL A 310 -40.84 24.88 -13.83
CA VAL A 310 -41.64 25.96 -14.43
C VAL A 310 -41.82 25.77 -15.94
N ARG A 311 -40.76 25.38 -16.66
CA ARG A 311 -40.81 25.11 -18.11
C ARG A 311 -41.75 23.95 -18.43
N SER A 312 -41.64 22.83 -17.70
CA SER A 312 -42.54 21.68 -17.85
C SER A 312 -44.01 22.09 -17.67
N ILE A 313 -44.30 22.97 -16.71
CA ILE A 313 -45.66 23.44 -16.44
C ILE A 313 -46.19 24.33 -17.57
N VAL A 314 -45.34 25.24 -18.06
CA VAL A 314 -45.67 26.13 -19.18
C VAL A 314 -45.98 25.34 -20.45
N GLU A 315 -45.24 24.25 -20.67
CA GLU A 315 -45.46 23.32 -21.79
C GLU A 315 -46.75 22.50 -21.60
N ASP A 316 -47.02 22.00 -20.39
CA ASP A 316 -48.22 21.20 -20.07
C ASP A 316 -49.53 22.01 -20.11
N HIS A 317 -49.50 23.30 -19.77
CA HIS A 317 -50.71 24.14 -19.63
C HIS A 317 -50.93 25.12 -20.80
N GLY A 318 -49.97 25.24 -21.73
CA GLY A 318 -50.07 26.05 -22.94
C GLY A 318 -50.23 27.57 -22.71
N VAL A 319 -49.15 28.33 -22.94
CA VAL A 319 -49.15 29.82 -22.85
C VAL A 319 -50.25 30.48 -23.69
N ALA A 320 -50.61 29.87 -24.82
CA ALA A 320 -51.55 30.42 -25.80
C ALA A 320 -53.01 30.44 -25.33
N ALA A 321 -53.37 29.71 -24.27
CA ALA A 321 -54.76 29.60 -23.79
C ALA A 321 -55.13 30.62 -22.69
N GLY A 322 -54.20 31.43 -22.20
CA GLY A 322 -54.48 32.47 -21.19
C GLY A 322 -54.81 31.97 -19.77
N ASN A 323 -54.60 30.68 -19.47
CA ASN A 323 -55.05 30.02 -18.24
C ASN A 323 -54.01 29.94 -17.10
N ILE A 324 -52.89 30.66 -17.18
CA ILE A 324 -51.90 30.68 -16.07
C ILE A 324 -52.37 31.65 -14.98
N THR A 325 -53.02 31.11 -13.95
CA THR A 325 -53.44 31.88 -12.76
C THR A 325 -52.37 31.85 -11.66
N ARG A 326 -52.35 32.87 -10.79
CA ARG A 326 -51.40 32.97 -9.67
C ARG A 326 -51.40 31.72 -8.77
N SER A 327 -52.57 31.15 -8.50
CA SER A 327 -52.73 29.94 -7.68
C SER A 327 -52.09 28.71 -8.31
N VAL A 328 -52.18 28.56 -9.64
CA VAL A 328 -51.52 27.46 -10.38
C VAL A 328 -50.00 27.60 -10.32
N LEU A 329 -49.48 28.83 -10.34
CA LEU A 329 -48.05 29.09 -10.22
C LEU A 329 -47.54 28.80 -8.80
N GLU A 330 -48.27 29.24 -7.77
CA GLU A 330 -47.91 29.01 -6.35
C GLU A 330 -47.99 27.53 -5.95
N SER A 331 -49.05 26.80 -6.34
CA SER A 331 -49.17 25.36 -6.05
C SER A 331 -48.09 24.54 -6.75
N SER A 332 -47.68 24.98 -7.94
CA SER A 332 -46.70 24.25 -8.75
C SER A 332 -45.27 24.50 -8.32
N ILE A 333 -44.94 25.72 -7.87
CA ILE A 333 -43.66 25.99 -7.18
C ILE A 333 -43.57 25.12 -5.91
N ALA A 334 -44.64 25.02 -5.12
CA ALA A 334 -44.68 24.17 -3.93
C ALA A 334 -44.52 22.67 -4.26
N SER A 335 -45.11 22.21 -5.37
CA SER A 335 -44.97 20.83 -5.85
C SER A 335 -43.54 20.53 -6.31
N ALA A 336 -42.93 21.41 -7.11
CA ALA A 336 -41.54 21.28 -7.55
C ALA A 336 -40.55 21.30 -6.36
N LEU A 337 -40.80 22.15 -5.37
CA LEU A 337 -40.01 22.19 -4.12
C LEU A 337 -40.18 20.91 -3.27
N SER A 338 -41.33 20.24 -3.34
CA SER A 338 -41.58 18.98 -2.63
C SER A 338 -40.86 17.79 -3.30
N SER A 339 -40.73 17.81 -4.64
CA SER A 339 -39.94 16.82 -5.40
C SER A 339 -38.44 16.88 -5.08
N ILE A 340 -37.95 18.04 -4.61
CA ILE A 340 -36.55 18.23 -4.15
C ILE A 340 -36.25 17.45 -2.87
N GLN A 341 -37.25 17.16 -2.02
CA GLN A 341 -37.04 16.40 -0.78
C GLN A 341 -36.86 14.89 -1.01
N GLN A 342 -37.36 14.33 -2.11
CA GLN A 342 -37.45 12.87 -2.32
C GLN A 342 -36.35 12.27 -3.22
N SER A 343 -35.60 13.09 -3.97
CA SER A 343 -34.76 12.63 -5.09
C SER A 343 -33.26 12.41 -4.78
N ASN A 344 -32.86 12.16 -3.53
CA ASN A 344 -31.43 12.07 -3.14
C ASN A 344 -31.01 10.74 -2.47
N SER A 345 -31.33 9.61 -3.11
CA SER A 345 -30.77 8.29 -2.78
C SER A 345 -30.40 7.50 -4.03
N ALA A 346 -29.36 7.92 -4.77
CA ALA A 346 -28.55 7.03 -5.62
C ALA A 346 -27.42 7.81 -6.31
N MET A 347 -26.17 7.45 -6.03
CA MET A 347 -25.04 7.75 -6.92
C MET A 347 -24.10 6.55 -6.97
N SER A 348 -23.82 6.08 -8.18
CA SER A 348 -22.76 5.13 -8.57
C SER A 348 -22.65 5.16 -10.11
N PRO A 349 -21.55 4.68 -10.72
CA PRO A 349 -20.24 5.31 -10.64
C PRO A 349 -19.58 5.49 -12.03
N ALA A 350 -18.47 6.25 -12.00
CA ALA A 350 -17.24 6.16 -12.79
C ALA A 350 -17.26 5.61 -14.25
N GLN A 351 -16.76 6.47 -15.13
CA GLN A 351 -16.45 6.26 -16.54
C GLN A 351 -15.54 5.04 -16.79
N GLN A 352 -15.94 4.25 -17.79
CA GLN A 352 -15.20 3.13 -18.35
C GLN A 352 -14.03 3.61 -19.22
N LEU A 353 -12.88 2.92 -19.11
CA LEU A 353 -11.87 2.88 -20.16
C LEU A 353 -11.88 1.47 -20.78
N GLN A 354 -11.97 1.41 -22.10
CA GLN A 354 -11.88 0.18 -22.89
C GLN A 354 -10.47 -0.41 -22.76
N ILE A 355 -10.40 -1.70 -22.41
CA ILE A 355 -9.17 -2.49 -22.48
C ILE A 355 -9.30 -3.44 -23.67
N ASP A 356 -8.46 -3.20 -24.66
CA ASP A 356 -8.35 -3.98 -25.88
C ASP A 356 -7.74 -5.35 -25.57
N SER A 357 -8.51 -6.41 -25.78
CA SER A 357 -8.07 -7.79 -25.60
C SER A 357 -7.36 -8.28 -26.86
N GLN A 358 -6.11 -7.84 -27.06
CA GLN A 358 -5.24 -8.44 -28.07
C GLN A 358 -4.40 -9.60 -27.50
N PRO A 359 -4.18 -10.67 -28.27
CA PRO A 359 -3.24 -11.73 -27.90
C PRO A 359 -1.83 -11.16 -27.73
N LEU A 360 -1.07 -11.68 -26.75
CA LEU A 360 0.29 -11.26 -26.42
C LEU A 360 1.25 -11.49 -27.62
N VAL A 361 1.41 -10.48 -28.46
CA VAL A 361 2.46 -10.42 -29.49
C VAL A 361 3.70 -9.80 -28.87
N TYR A 362 4.77 -10.60 -28.71
CA TYR A 362 6.08 -10.09 -28.32
C TYR A 362 6.74 -9.47 -29.55
N GLU A 363 6.67 -8.14 -29.67
CA GLU A 363 7.31 -7.43 -30.77
C GLU A 363 8.84 -7.51 -30.62
N PRO A 364 9.57 -7.91 -31.68
CA PRO A 364 11.03 -7.98 -31.64
C PRO A 364 11.63 -6.57 -31.57
N PHE A 365 12.63 -6.40 -30.72
CA PHE A 365 13.44 -5.18 -30.63
C PHE A 365 14.57 -5.24 -31.66
N HIS A 366 14.98 -4.08 -32.18
CA HIS A 366 16.11 -4.00 -33.11
C HIS A 366 17.21 -3.11 -32.54
N TRP A 367 18.36 -3.71 -32.27
CA TRP A 367 19.59 -3.02 -31.84
C TRP A 367 20.80 -3.81 -32.30
N GLY A 368 21.96 -3.16 -32.48
CA GLY A 368 23.18 -3.83 -32.97
C GLY A 368 23.04 -4.52 -34.34
N GLY A 369 22.09 -4.07 -35.19
CA GLY A 369 21.82 -4.63 -36.51
C GLY A 369 21.16 -6.02 -36.49
N LYS A 370 20.59 -6.44 -35.36
CA LYS A 370 19.94 -7.75 -35.19
C LYS A 370 18.60 -7.60 -34.49
N PHE A 371 17.73 -8.58 -34.70
CA PHE A 371 16.49 -8.72 -33.94
C PHE A 371 16.75 -9.40 -32.60
N HIS A 372 16.17 -8.82 -31.55
CA HIS A 372 16.32 -9.20 -30.17
C HIS A 372 14.98 -9.33 -29.47
N LYS A 373 14.91 -10.18 -28.46
CA LYS A 373 13.69 -10.38 -27.66
C LYS A 373 13.52 -9.39 -26.51
N LEU A 374 14.55 -8.58 -26.24
CA LEU A 374 14.60 -7.62 -25.14
C LEU A 374 15.13 -6.27 -25.65
N PRO A 375 14.73 -5.15 -25.02
CA PRO A 375 15.29 -3.84 -25.33
C PRO A 375 16.77 -3.77 -24.93
N GLU A 376 17.55 -2.95 -25.64
CA GLU A 376 19.01 -2.83 -25.44
C GLU A 376 19.38 -2.45 -23.99
N ASN A 377 18.55 -1.62 -23.35
CA ASN A 377 18.74 -1.12 -22.00
C ASN A 377 18.10 -1.99 -20.92
N PHE A 378 17.73 -3.25 -21.21
CA PHE A 378 17.10 -4.13 -20.23
C PHE A 378 17.95 -4.35 -18.98
N VAL A 379 17.34 -4.18 -17.80
CA VAL A 379 17.96 -4.43 -16.49
C VAL A 379 17.07 -5.35 -15.67
N PHE A 380 17.68 -6.41 -15.11
CA PHE A 380 16.97 -7.30 -14.18
C PHE A 380 16.54 -6.55 -12.91
N PRO A 381 15.28 -6.71 -12.46
CA PRO A 381 14.79 -6.04 -11.28
C PRO A 381 15.43 -6.61 -10.02
N SER A 382 15.64 -5.76 -9.01
CA SER A 382 16.19 -6.17 -7.72
C SER A 382 15.06 -6.64 -6.78
N VAL A 383 14.60 -7.87 -6.97
CA VAL A 383 13.43 -8.44 -6.26
C VAL A 383 13.82 -9.58 -5.30
N ASP A 384 12.86 -9.97 -4.45
CA ASP A 384 12.96 -11.18 -3.62
C ASP A 384 12.84 -12.46 -4.46
N ALA A 385 13.11 -13.60 -3.84
CA ALA A 385 13.10 -14.89 -4.51
C ALA A 385 11.71 -15.30 -5.04
N ALA A 386 10.64 -14.94 -4.33
CA ALA A 386 9.28 -15.28 -4.73
C ALA A 386 8.86 -14.51 -6.00
N THR A 387 9.14 -13.22 -6.05
CA THR A 387 8.91 -12.38 -7.22
C THR A 387 9.81 -12.82 -8.39
N ALA A 388 11.07 -13.18 -8.11
CA ALA A 388 11.97 -13.71 -9.12
C ALA A 388 11.47 -15.05 -9.71
N TRP A 389 10.96 -15.95 -8.87
CA TRP A 389 10.33 -17.21 -9.29
C TRP A 389 9.15 -16.96 -10.23
N LYS A 390 8.29 -15.98 -9.89
CA LYS A 390 7.19 -15.58 -10.77
C LYS A 390 7.67 -15.05 -12.11
N LEU A 391 8.67 -14.16 -12.13
CA LEU A 391 9.25 -13.61 -13.37
C LEU A 391 9.94 -14.70 -14.22
N TRP A 392 10.56 -15.69 -13.58
CA TRP A 392 11.15 -16.86 -14.26
C TRP A 392 10.11 -17.66 -15.05
N TRP A 393 8.95 -17.88 -14.43
CA TRP A 393 7.91 -18.71 -14.99
C TRP A 393 6.95 -17.98 -15.94
N ARG A 394 6.65 -16.71 -15.68
CA ARG A 394 5.61 -15.95 -16.41
C ARG A 394 6.09 -14.66 -17.07
N GLY A 395 7.30 -14.17 -16.77
CA GLY A 395 7.83 -12.93 -17.33
C GLY A 395 7.15 -11.69 -16.77
N ASN A 396 7.35 -10.55 -17.44
CA ASN A 396 6.69 -9.28 -17.12
C ASN A 396 5.82 -8.84 -18.30
N ILE A 397 4.53 -9.18 -18.25
CA ILE A 397 3.55 -8.86 -19.31
C ILE A 397 3.47 -7.35 -19.57
N ARG A 398 3.57 -6.51 -18.53
CA ARG A 398 3.49 -5.04 -18.66
C ARG A 398 4.69 -4.46 -19.42
N GLU A 399 5.88 -4.98 -19.19
CA GLU A 399 7.09 -4.59 -19.94
C GLU A 399 7.24 -5.36 -21.27
N LYS A 400 6.23 -6.17 -21.66
CA LYS A 400 6.30 -7.11 -22.79
C LYS A 400 7.52 -8.04 -22.73
N VAL A 401 7.96 -8.41 -21.52
CA VAL A 401 9.12 -9.29 -21.32
C VAL A 401 8.66 -10.73 -21.12
N LEU A 402 9.16 -11.62 -21.99
CA LEU A 402 8.96 -13.07 -21.92
C LEU A 402 9.39 -13.68 -20.57
N PRO A 403 8.91 -14.90 -20.22
CA PRO A 403 9.44 -15.64 -19.07
C PRO A 403 10.95 -15.66 -19.05
N TYR A 404 11.57 -15.28 -17.92
CA TYR A 404 13.01 -15.04 -17.89
C TYR A 404 13.84 -16.29 -18.23
N ARG A 405 13.28 -17.50 -18.03
CA ARG A 405 13.90 -18.76 -18.46
C ARG A 405 14.11 -18.89 -19.97
N LYS A 406 13.37 -18.12 -20.77
CA LYS A 406 13.43 -18.12 -22.25
C LYS A 406 14.34 -17.00 -22.81
N ILE A 407 14.99 -16.21 -21.94
CA ILE A 407 15.94 -15.17 -22.34
C ILE A 407 17.22 -15.83 -22.88
N ASP A 408 17.67 -15.40 -24.05
CA ASP A 408 18.98 -15.77 -24.59
C ASP A 408 20.00 -14.68 -24.23
N THR A 409 21.22 -15.08 -23.89
CA THR A 409 22.33 -14.16 -23.62
C THR A 409 22.67 -13.22 -24.78
N ARG A 410 22.31 -13.58 -26.02
CA ARG A 410 22.42 -12.68 -27.19
C ARG A 410 21.49 -11.47 -27.10
N ASP A 411 20.40 -11.57 -26.34
CA ASP A 411 19.41 -10.51 -26.14
C ASP A 411 19.78 -9.57 -24.98
N LEU A 412 21.00 -9.68 -24.44
CA LEU A 412 21.49 -8.87 -23.33
C LEU A 412 22.72 -8.08 -23.78
N ALA A 413 22.55 -6.77 -24.00
CA ALA A 413 23.61 -5.90 -24.51
C ALA A 413 24.85 -5.86 -23.60
N THR A 414 24.64 -5.71 -22.29
CA THR A 414 25.72 -5.50 -21.33
C THR A 414 26.26 -6.79 -20.70
N ARG A 415 27.57 -6.84 -20.43
CA ARG A 415 28.19 -7.93 -19.64
C ARG A 415 27.59 -8.04 -18.24
N ALA A 416 27.19 -6.92 -17.64
CA ALA A 416 26.54 -6.90 -16.34
C ALA A 416 25.18 -7.61 -16.36
N ALA A 417 24.36 -7.36 -17.38
CA ALA A 417 23.08 -8.05 -17.57
C ALA A 417 23.26 -9.55 -17.81
N ARG A 418 24.24 -9.95 -18.65
CA ARG A 418 24.60 -11.37 -18.85
C ARG A 418 25.02 -12.05 -17.55
N ASN A 419 25.87 -11.41 -16.75
CA ASN A 419 26.27 -11.96 -15.44
C ASN A 419 25.07 -12.11 -14.48
N MET A 420 24.16 -11.14 -14.47
CA MET A 420 22.96 -11.20 -13.64
C MET A 420 22.02 -12.32 -14.09
N PHE A 421 21.88 -12.55 -15.40
CA PHE A 421 21.11 -13.68 -15.92
C PHE A 421 21.65 -15.03 -15.42
N TYR A 422 22.97 -15.24 -15.44
CA TYR A 422 23.56 -16.46 -14.89
C TYR A 422 23.39 -16.59 -13.37
N GLU A 423 23.37 -15.48 -12.64
CA GLU A 423 23.04 -15.47 -11.21
C GLU A 423 21.58 -15.89 -10.94
N TRP A 424 20.64 -15.37 -11.74
CA TRP A 424 19.24 -15.78 -11.72
C TRP A 424 19.08 -17.27 -12.08
N LYS A 425 19.65 -17.68 -13.21
CA LYS A 425 19.60 -19.06 -13.71
C LYS A 425 20.11 -20.05 -12.66
N PHE A 426 21.28 -19.79 -12.07
CA PHE A 426 21.86 -20.62 -11.02
C PHE A 426 20.92 -20.83 -9.81
N VAL A 427 20.31 -19.76 -9.29
CA VAL A 427 19.42 -19.86 -8.13
C VAL A 427 18.10 -20.55 -8.49
N LEU A 428 17.51 -20.20 -9.63
CA LEU A 428 16.17 -20.64 -10.02
C LEU A 428 16.16 -22.08 -10.54
N GLU A 429 17.26 -22.56 -11.13
CA GLU A 429 17.44 -23.98 -11.44
C GLU A 429 17.52 -24.81 -10.16
N LYS A 430 18.32 -24.40 -9.16
CA LYS A 430 18.38 -25.09 -7.85
C LYS A 430 17.03 -25.14 -7.12
N LEU A 431 16.26 -24.06 -7.19
CA LEU A 431 14.88 -24.04 -6.66
C LEU A 431 13.96 -24.99 -7.43
N THR A 432 14.14 -25.11 -8.74
CA THR A 432 13.38 -26.05 -9.57
C THR A 432 13.76 -27.50 -9.25
N ASP A 433 15.05 -27.80 -9.09
CA ASP A 433 15.53 -29.13 -8.70
C ASP A 433 14.96 -29.54 -7.34
N HIS A 434 14.97 -28.63 -6.36
CA HIS A 434 14.37 -28.88 -5.04
C HIS A 434 12.86 -29.11 -5.12
N PHE A 435 12.15 -28.30 -5.92
CA PHE A 435 10.72 -28.51 -6.17
C PHE A 435 10.44 -29.90 -6.77
N VAL A 436 11.18 -30.31 -7.79
CA VAL A 436 11.02 -31.63 -8.45
C VAL A 436 11.33 -32.76 -7.46
N SER A 437 12.39 -32.61 -6.67
CA SER A 437 12.78 -33.56 -5.63
C SER A 437 11.69 -33.78 -4.58
N VAL A 438 11.00 -32.72 -4.14
CA VAL A 438 10.00 -32.81 -3.06
C VAL A 438 8.62 -33.18 -3.61
N SER A 439 8.24 -32.65 -4.78
CA SER A 439 6.89 -32.84 -5.33
C SER A 439 6.74 -34.05 -6.24
N GLY A 440 7.85 -34.66 -6.70
CA GLY A 440 7.85 -35.78 -7.64
C GLY A 440 7.35 -35.43 -9.05
N ARG A 441 7.13 -34.13 -9.36
CA ARG A 441 6.64 -33.67 -10.66
C ARG A 441 7.42 -32.49 -11.21
N ASN A 442 7.39 -32.34 -12.53
CA ASN A 442 7.94 -31.16 -13.20
C ASN A 442 6.96 -29.98 -13.17
N MET A 443 7.52 -28.76 -13.20
CA MET A 443 6.74 -27.55 -13.42
C MET A 443 6.10 -27.58 -14.82
N ALA A 444 4.84 -27.14 -14.92
CA ALA A 444 4.16 -27.03 -16.20
C ALA A 444 4.92 -26.09 -17.17
N LEU A 445 4.78 -26.34 -18.47
CA LEU A 445 5.42 -25.53 -19.51
C LEU A 445 4.94 -24.07 -19.50
N ASN A 446 3.70 -23.81 -19.12
CA ASN A 446 3.12 -22.47 -18.95
C ASN A 446 2.23 -22.46 -17.69
N PRO A 447 2.83 -22.34 -16.49
CA PRO A 447 2.09 -22.53 -15.24
C PRO A 447 1.14 -21.37 -14.97
N SER A 448 -0.01 -21.69 -14.36
CA SER A 448 -0.97 -20.69 -13.89
C SER A 448 -0.37 -19.86 -12.75
N GLU A 449 -0.98 -18.72 -12.44
CA GLU A 449 -0.51 -17.88 -11.33
C GLU A 449 -0.57 -18.58 -9.98
N GLN A 450 -1.63 -19.36 -9.77
CA GLN A 450 -1.81 -20.17 -8.58
C GLN A 450 -0.76 -21.29 -8.50
N GLU A 451 -0.44 -21.95 -9.63
CA GLU A 451 0.58 -22.98 -9.67
C GLU A 451 1.99 -22.42 -9.41
N VAL A 452 2.32 -21.25 -9.94
CA VAL A 452 3.58 -20.55 -9.63
C VAL A 452 3.67 -20.22 -8.15
N SER A 453 2.56 -19.79 -7.56
CA SER A 453 2.47 -19.48 -6.13
C SER A 453 2.71 -20.73 -5.28
N THR A 454 1.96 -21.82 -5.53
CA THR A 454 2.05 -23.04 -4.73
C THR A 454 3.36 -23.79 -4.91
N SER A 455 3.91 -23.84 -6.14
CA SER A 455 5.22 -24.46 -6.40
C SER A 455 6.36 -23.76 -5.66
N PHE A 456 6.30 -22.43 -5.50
CA PHE A 456 7.30 -21.71 -4.73
C PHE A 456 7.26 -22.07 -3.24
N ASP A 457 6.08 -22.35 -2.68
CA ASP A 457 5.97 -22.74 -1.27
C ASP A 457 6.65 -24.08 -0.97
N THR A 458 6.70 -24.97 -1.96
CA THR A 458 7.53 -26.19 -1.91
C THR A 458 9.00 -25.88 -2.20
N ALA A 459 9.30 -25.13 -3.26
CA ALA A 459 10.67 -24.82 -3.68
C ALA A 459 11.49 -24.09 -2.60
N ARG A 460 10.83 -23.20 -1.83
CA ARG A 460 11.48 -22.40 -0.78
C ARG A 460 12.00 -23.25 0.40
N GLY A 461 11.63 -24.53 0.51
CA GLY A 461 12.24 -25.46 1.47
C GLY A 461 13.76 -25.57 1.31
N LEU A 462 14.31 -25.24 0.13
CA LEU A 462 15.75 -25.11 -0.07
C LEU A 462 16.40 -24.10 0.89
N PHE A 463 15.65 -23.10 1.36
CA PHE A 463 16.17 -22.06 2.24
C PHE A 463 16.43 -22.57 3.66
N ASP A 464 15.82 -23.69 4.06
CA ASP A 464 16.00 -24.26 5.39
C ASP A 464 17.45 -24.69 5.66
N GLN A 465 18.21 -25.01 4.60
CA GLN A 465 19.64 -25.33 4.69
C GLN A 465 20.50 -24.14 5.16
N PHE A 466 19.95 -22.93 5.09
CA PHE A 466 20.66 -21.71 5.44
C PHE A 466 19.75 -20.71 6.16
N SER A 467 18.63 -21.14 6.72
CA SER A 467 17.79 -20.32 7.58
C SER A 467 18.47 -20.12 8.94
N GLY A 468 17.98 -19.18 9.75
CA GLY A 468 18.52 -18.92 11.11
C GLY A 468 19.51 -17.76 11.21
N GLU A 469 20.47 -17.86 12.14
CA GLU A 469 21.38 -16.75 12.47
C GLU A 469 22.62 -16.71 11.57
N THR A 470 22.98 -15.52 11.08
CA THR A 470 24.28 -15.30 10.43
C THR A 470 25.42 -15.37 11.44
N SER A 471 26.66 -15.55 10.98
CA SER A 471 27.88 -15.46 11.82
C SER A 471 28.00 -14.17 12.66
N ALA A 472 27.29 -13.10 12.28
CA ALA A 472 27.18 -11.86 13.05
C ALA A 472 25.98 -11.83 14.03
N LYS A 473 25.40 -12.97 14.42
CA LYS A 473 24.22 -13.12 15.30
C LYS A 473 23.00 -12.30 14.85
N ARG A 474 22.78 -12.27 13.53
CA ARG A 474 21.61 -11.61 12.93
C ARG A 474 20.67 -12.66 12.37
N VAL A 475 19.41 -12.60 12.77
CA VAL A 475 18.34 -13.44 12.23
C VAL A 475 18.12 -13.09 10.76
N ARG A 476 18.13 -14.11 9.90
CA ARG A 476 17.92 -13.96 8.45
C ARG A 476 16.45 -13.69 8.13
N ARG A 477 16.21 -12.98 7.02
CA ARG A 477 14.88 -12.59 6.54
C ARG A 477 14.59 -13.39 5.28
N ASP A 478 14.24 -14.65 5.47
CA ASP A 478 14.26 -15.66 4.38
C ASP A 478 13.29 -15.30 3.24
N GLY A 479 12.08 -14.83 3.59
CA GLY A 479 11.10 -14.33 2.61
C GLY A 479 11.50 -13.02 1.88
N GLN A 480 12.59 -12.36 2.28
CA GLN A 480 13.08 -11.10 1.69
C GLN A 480 14.46 -11.26 1.04
N LEU A 481 14.95 -12.49 0.85
CA LEU A 481 16.25 -12.74 0.24
C LEU A 481 16.23 -12.42 -1.25
N LYS A 482 17.11 -11.48 -1.65
CA LYS A 482 17.34 -11.15 -3.07
C LYS A 482 18.14 -12.25 -3.75
N ILE A 483 17.95 -12.43 -5.06
CA ILE A 483 18.69 -13.43 -5.88
C ILE A 483 20.21 -13.35 -5.68
N THR A 484 20.78 -12.14 -5.70
CA THR A 484 22.23 -11.93 -5.48
C THR A 484 22.73 -12.43 -4.13
N THR A 485 21.87 -12.41 -3.10
CA THR A 485 22.20 -12.94 -1.77
C THR A 485 22.09 -14.46 -1.76
N LEU A 486 21.08 -15.02 -2.43
CA LEU A 486 20.91 -16.48 -2.58
C LEU A 486 22.07 -17.12 -3.33
N VAL A 487 22.57 -16.50 -4.41
CA VAL A 487 23.79 -16.96 -5.11
C VAL A 487 24.95 -17.15 -4.14
N ARG A 488 25.17 -16.16 -3.27
CA ARG A 488 26.26 -16.21 -2.28
C ARG A 488 26.05 -17.35 -1.29
N LEU A 489 24.82 -17.54 -0.80
CA LEU A 489 24.50 -18.56 0.20
C LEU A 489 24.63 -19.97 -0.37
N LEU A 490 24.08 -20.21 -1.56
CA LEU A 490 24.17 -21.52 -2.24
C LEU A 490 25.61 -21.89 -2.58
N ARG A 491 26.43 -20.93 -3.04
CA ARG A 491 27.87 -21.16 -3.28
C ARG A 491 28.68 -21.42 -2.00
N GLN A 492 28.17 -21.02 -0.83
CA GLN A 492 28.81 -21.36 0.45
C GLN A 492 28.50 -22.79 0.89
N LEU A 493 27.36 -23.35 0.45
CA LEU A 493 26.97 -24.74 0.72
C LEU A 493 27.66 -25.72 -0.23
N GLU A 494 27.92 -25.29 -1.47
CA GLU A 494 28.62 -26.06 -2.49
C GLU A 494 30.02 -25.46 -2.74
N PRO A 495 31.05 -25.81 -1.94
CA PRO A 495 32.41 -25.34 -2.19
C PRO A 495 32.89 -25.87 -3.55
N SER A 496 33.07 -24.96 -4.51
CA SER A 496 33.56 -25.31 -5.85
C SER A 496 35.04 -25.72 -5.82
N LYS A 497 35.42 -26.66 -6.70
CA LYS A 497 36.83 -27.04 -6.93
C LYS A 497 37.72 -25.86 -7.37
N THR A 498 37.13 -24.75 -7.81
CA THR A 498 37.80 -23.47 -8.08
C THR A 498 37.12 -22.33 -7.31
N PRO A 499 37.66 -21.88 -6.16
CA PRO A 499 37.03 -20.82 -5.38
C PRO A 499 37.11 -19.48 -6.12
N ARG A 500 35.97 -18.95 -6.58
CA ARG A 500 35.90 -17.56 -7.07
C ARG A 500 35.82 -16.62 -5.87
N VAL A 501 36.93 -15.95 -5.56
CA VAL A 501 36.98 -14.94 -4.49
C VAL A 501 35.94 -13.85 -4.73
N PHE A 502 35.11 -13.61 -3.71
CA PHE A 502 34.11 -12.54 -3.75
C PHE A 502 34.78 -11.18 -3.91
N LYS A 503 34.49 -10.47 -5.01
CA LYS A 503 34.79 -9.04 -5.14
C LYS A 503 33.56 -8.24 -4.70
N LYS A 504 33.72 -7.44 -3.64
CA LYS A 504 32.71 -6.48 -3.18
C LYS A 504 32.35 -5.56 -4.36
N ARG A 505 31.09 -5.61 -4.82
CA ARG A 505 30.63 -4.73 -5.91
C ARG A 505 30.80 -3.27 -5.46
N LYS A 506 31.48 -2.44 -6.25
CA LYS A 506 31.44 -0.98 -6.07
C LYS A 506 29.98 -0.56 -6.20
N ARG A 507 29.44 0.13 -5.20
CA ARG A 507 28.17 0.84 -5.36
C ARG A 507 28.39 1.84 -6.49
N SER A 508 27.63 1.73 -7.58
CA SER A 508 27.52 2.84 -8.51
C SER A 508 26.89 3.98 -7.72
N GLU A 509 27.66 5.02 -7.45
CA GLU A 509 27.08 6.34 -7.19
C GLU A 509 26.32 6.69 -8.46
N GLN A 510 25.02 6.44 -8.49
CA GLN A 510 24.16 7.15 -9.42
C GLN A 510 24.28 8.62 -9.00
N ARG A 511 25.15 9.35 -9.69
CA ARG A 511 25.09 10.81 -9.72
C ARG A 511 23.69 11.13 -10.20
N ALA A 512 22.84 11.59 -9.28
CA ALA A 512 21.69 12.40 -9.64
C ALA A 512 22.26 13.66 -10.27
N GLY A 513 22.27 13.71 -11.59
CA GLY A 513 22.93 14.76 -12.34
C GLY A 513 22.73 14.56 -13.83
N SER A 514 21.52 14.86 -14.30
CA SER A 514 21.27 15.50 -15.60
C SER A 514 19.76 15.59 -15.85
N GLN A 515 19.27 16.83 -15.69
CA GLN A 515 18.02 17.46 -16.14
C GLN A 515 16.68 16.87 -15.69
#